data_AF-A0A1Z5K9D8-F1
#
_entry.id   AF-A0A1Z5K9D8-F1
#
_cell.length_a   1.000
_cell.length_b   1.000
_cell.length_c   1.000
_cell.angle_alpha   90.00
_cell.angle_beta   90.00
_cell.angle_gamma   90.00
#
_symmetry.space_group_name_H-M   'P 1'
#
loop_
_entity.id
_entity.type
_entity.pdbx_description
1 polymer ?
#
loop_
_entity_poly.entity_id
_entity_poly.type
_entity_poly.pdbx_seq_one_letter_code
_entity_poly.pdbx_strand_id
1 'polypeptide(L)'
;MTNLQPPTTASLDDRMFTKCKALEGTSAHSTVGFSTEDDYTIPSEQAEELVRKTEFRVSELLNQTTYLKRNHRLQNLPLFERSDFEIGDVVGLGGFSTICDISSFHNQHQLPVKGGRKYVVKSLTPRLAHETKKLTTGARDLVMEAYYVSALAHKNIIELRGCSAAGVSGFAETCRPDGFFLVYDKLTITLGQRINQWREESSKAPKSKGLLSIPKPACIGSPEMLVERLNAAIDVASALEYMHDKRILFRDLKPGR
;
A
#
# COMPACT_ATOMS: atom_id res chain seq x y z
N MET A 1 54.06 -21.00 34.85
CA MET A 1 54.25 -20.96 33.39
C MET A 1 52.87 -21.13 32.77
N THR A 2 52.43 -20.07 32.10
CA THR A 2 51.03 -19.71 31.82
C THR A 2 50.49 -20.42 30.58
N ASN A 3 49.34 -21.10 30.75
CA ASN A 3 48.52 -21.63 29.66
C ASN A 3 47.87 -20.49 28.88
N LEU A 4 48.27 -20.31 27.62
CA LEU A 4 47.66 -19.38 26.68
C LEU A 4 46.59 -20.12 25.87
N GLN A 5 45.35 -19.69 26.06
CA GLN A 5 44.16 -20.11 25.31
C GLN A 5 44.15 -19.37 23.95
N PRO A 6 43.78 -20.02 22.84
CA PRO A 6 43.74 -19.36 21.53
C PRO A 6 42.54 -18.40 21.41
N PRO A 7 42.67 -17.29 20.65
CA PRO A 7 41.63 -16.28 20.53
C PRO A 7 40.49 -16.72 19.61
N THR A 8 39.28 -16.46 20.08
CA THR A 8 37.99 -16.67 19.40
C THR A 8 37.90 -15.84 18.11
N THR A 9 37.65 -16.50 16.98
CA THR A 9 37.38 -15.89 15.68
C THR A 9 35.97 -15.29 15.68
N ALA A 10 35.85 -13.96 15.75
CA ALA A 10 34.64 -13.24 15.39
C ALA A 10 34.67 -12.96 13.87
N SER A 11 33.70 -13.50 13.13
CA SER A 11 33.57 -13.31 11.68
C SER A 11 33.08 -11.91 11.33
N LEU A 12 33.62 -11.41 10.23
CA LEU A 12 33.45 -10.08 9.64
C LEU A 12 32.10 -9.92 8.89
N ASP A 13 30.96 -10.20 9.54
CA ASP A 13 29.63 -10.04 8.89
C ASP A 13 28.73 -8.95 9.50
N ASP A 14 29.23 -8.16 10.45
CA ASP A 14 28.39 -7.22 11.21
C ASP A 14 28.60 -5.73 10.87
N ARG A 15 29.18 -5.43 9.68
CA ARG A 15 29.45 -4.05 9.24
C ARG A 15 28.77 -3.64 7.93
N MET A 16 27.89 -4.46 7.35
CA MET A 16 27.18 -4.13 6.11
C MET A 16 25.70 -3.74 6.28
N PHE A 17 25.19 -3.63 7.51
CA PHE A 17 23.77 -3.30 7.78
C PHE A 17 23.50 -1.93 8.39
N THR A 18 24.52 -1.10 8.64
CA THR A 18 24.34 0.14 9.44
C THR A 18 24.40 1.44 8.63
N LYS A 19 24.06 1.44 7.34
CA LYS A 19 24.17 2.67 6.52
C LYS A 19 23.03 2.96 5.55
N CYS A 20 21.80 2.62 5.91
CA CYS A 20 20.56 3.10 5.25
C CYS A 20 19.63 3.89 6.19
N LYS A 21 20.12 4.36 7.35
CA LYS A 21 19.38 5.22 8.29
C LYS A 21 19.63 6.73 8.12
N ALA A 22 20.17 7.15 6.99
CA ALA A 22 20.50 8.56 6.75
C ALA A 22 19.75 9.11 5.53
N LEU A 23 18.42 9.07 5.58
CA LEU A 23 17.52 9.91 4.77
C LEU A 23 16.23 10.22 5.57
N GLU A 24 16.34 10.25 6.90
CA GLU A 24 15.36 10.86 7.80
C GLU A 24 15.67 12.35 7.89
N GLY A 25 15.06 13.14 7.03
CA GLY A 25 15.20 14.59 7.05
C GLY A 25 14.16 15.22 6.15
N THR A 26 13.15 15.83 6.77
CA THR A 26 12.04 16.61 6.19
C THR A 26 10.79 15.83 5.73
N SER A 27 10.12 15.18 6.69
CA SER A 27 8.69 15.39 6.96
C SER A 27 8.35 14.59 8.21
N ALA A 28 7.57 15.17 9.13
CA ALA A 28 7.30 14.61 10.46
C ALA A 28 6.74 13.17 10.39
N HIS A 29 7.61 12.17 10.53
CA HIS A 29 7.25 10.78 10.71
C HIS A 29 7.52 10.42 12.17
N SER A 30 6.45 10.44 12.97
CA SER A 30 6.45 9.74 14.25
C SER A 30 6.52 8.24 13.95
N THR A 31 7.59 7.58 14.39
CA THR A 31 7.63 6.13 14.61
C THR A 31 6.60 5.82 15.69
N VAL A 32 5.50 5.18 15.31
CA VAL A 32 4.39 4.88 16.22
C VAL A 32 4.22 3.37 16.26
N GLY A 33 4.65 2.77 17.37
CA GLY A 33 4.13 1.46 17.78
C GLY A 33 2.63 1.62 18.01
N PHE A 34 1.83 0.82 17.31
CA PHE A 34 0.40 0.73 17.56
C PHE A 34 0.19 -0.05 18.87
N SER A 35 -0.14 0.64 19.95
CA SER A 35 -0.78 0.01 21.10
C SER A 35 -2.25 -0.25 20.74
N THR A 36 -2.72 -1.48 20.96
CA THR A 36 -4.09 -1.92 20.69
C THR A 36 -5.14 -1.36 21.66
N GLU A 37 -4.73 -0.50 22.59
CA GLU A 37 -5.48 -0.13 23.80
C GLU A 37 -5.76 1.37 23.94
N ASP A 38 -5.29 2.21 23.01
CA ASP A 38 -5.78 3.59 22.95
C ASP A 38 -7.21 3.58 22.40
N ASP A 39 -8.12 4.23 23.13
CA ASP A 39 -9.57 4.25 22.91
C ASP A 39 -9.95 5.04 21.64
N TYR A 40 -9.61 4.50 20.47
CA TYR A 40 -9.91 5.05 19.16
C TYR A 40 -11.36 4.75 18.74
N THR A 41 -12.29 4.99 19.66
CA THR A 41 -13.72 4.74 19.51
C THR A 41 -14.40 5.97 18.91
N ILE A 42 -15.18 5.74 17.86
CA ILE A 42 -16.09 6.74 17.27
C ILE A 42 -17.37 6.74 18.11
N PRO A 43 -17.87 7.89 18.59
CA PRO A 43 -19.17 7.93 19.25
C PRO A 43 -20.28 7.37 18.35
N SER A 44 -21.17 6.53 18.89
CA SER A 44 -22.18 5.78 18.10
C SER A 44 -22.97 6.66 17.12
N GLU A 45 -23.46 7.83 17.59
CA GLU A 45 -24.19 8.78 16.73
C GLU A 45 -23.32 9.29 15.56
N GLN A 46 -22.03 9.53 15.79
CA GLN A 46 -21.10 9.93 14.74
C GLN A 46 -20.80 8.78 13.78
N ALA A 47 -20.75 7.55 14.27
CA ALA A 47 -20.51 6.36 13.47
C ALA A 47 -21.71 6.06 12.55
N GLU A 48 -22.93 6.15 13.07
CA GLU A 48 -24.17 6.02 12.28
C GLU A 48 -24.25 7.12 11.20
N GLU A 49 -23.96 8.36 11.56
CA GLU A 49 -23.94 9.48 10.62
C GLU A 49 -22.82 9.31 9.56
N LEU A 50 -21.67 8.73 9.93
CA LEU A 50 -20.59 8.39 9.01
C LEU A 50 -21.03 7.35 7.98
N VAL A 51 -21.70 6.28 8.42
CA VAL A 51 -22.26 5.25 7.54
C VAL A 51 -23.24 5.89 6.56
N ARG A 52 -24.24 6.61 7.06
CA ARG A 52 -25.27 7.28 6.24
C ARG A 52 -24.65 8.22 5.20
N LYS A 53 -23.68 9.05 5.60
CA LYS A 53 -22.98 9.97 4.70
C LYS A 53 -22.13 9.27 3.64
N THR A 54 -21.62 8.09 3.94
CA THR A 54 -20.76 7.32 3.04
C THR A 54 -21.61 6.55 2.04
N GLU A 55 -22.67 5.88 2.50
CA GLU A 55 -23.63 5.19 1.64
C GLU A 55 -24.36 6.13 0.68
N PHE A 56 -24.76 7.32 1.17
CA PHE A 56 -25.32 8.36 0.31
C PHE A 56 -24.35 8.72 -0.83
N ARG A 57 -23.06 8.93 -0.49
CA ARG A 57 -22.05 9.28 -1.48
C ARG A 57 -21.81 8.18 -2.51
N VAL A 58 -21.81 6.92 -2.07
CA VAL A 58 -21.73 5.74 -2.94
C VAL A 58 -22.94 5.67 -3.87
N SER A 59 -24.13 5.91 -3.34
CA SER A 59 -25.37 5.94 -4.13
C SER A 59 -25.32 7.01 -5.22
N GLU A 60 -24.84 8.22 -4.90
CA GLU A 60 -24.61 9.27 -5.89
C GLU A 60 -23.62 8.83 -6.97
N LEU A 61 -22.50 8.20 -6.60
CA LEU A 61 -21.54 7.67 -7.57
C LEU A 61 -22.21 6.66 -8.51
N LEU A 62 -22.86 5.63 -7.96
CA LEU A 62 -23.45 4.56 -8.76
C LEU A 62 -24.55 5.07 -9.71
N ASN A 63 -25.26 6.13 -9.32
CA ASN A 63 -26.23 6.79 -10.19
C ASN A 63 -25.59 7.62 -11.31
N GLN A 64 -24.37 8.12 -11.10
CA GLN A 64 -23.63 8.93 -12.09
C GLN A 64 -22.79 8.09 -13.06
N THR A 65 -22.39 6.87 -12.69
CA THR A 65 -21.54 6.02 -13.54
C THR A 65 -22.17 4.66 -13.86
N THR A 66 -22.55 4.52 -15.13
CA THR A 66 -23.02 3.24 -15.68
C THR A 66 -21.93 2.16 -15.63
N TYR A 67 -20.66 2.55 -15.75
CA TYR A 67 -19.55 1.61 -15.71
C TYR A 67 -19.46 0.93 -14.35
N LEU A 68 -19.38 1.68 -13.25
CA LEU A 68 -19.26 1.06 -11.93
C LEU A 68 -20.50 0.25 -11.58
N LYS A 69 -21.71 0.78 -11.84
CA LYS A 69 -22.97 0.08 -11.59
C LYS A 69 -23.06 -1.31 -12.24
N ARG A 70 -22.37 -1.52 -13.38
CA ARG A 70 -22.38 -2.79 -14.10
C ARG A 70 -21.18 -3.68 -13.80
N ASN A 71 -20.04 -3.08 -13.44
CA ASN A 71 -18.76 -3.79 -13.44
C ASN A 71 -18.14 -3.95 -12.05
N HIS A 72 -18.62 -3.26 -11.01
CA HIS A 72 -18.11 -3.52 -9.66
C HIS A 72 -18.45 -4.95 -9.24
N ARG A 73 -17.48 -5.60 -8.59
CA ARG A 73 -17.56 -7.02 -8.21
C ARG A 73 -17.46 -7.23 -6.71
N LEU A 74 -17.76 -6.20 -5.91
CA LEU A 74 -17.70 -6.26 -4.44
C LEU A 74 -18.45 -7.47 -3.87
N GLN A 75 -19.64 -7.76 -4.39
CA GLN A 75 -20.46 -8.90 -3.98
C GLN A 75 -19.86 -10.28 -4.29
N ASN A 76 -18.85 -10.34 -5.16
CA ASN A 76 -18.14 -11.57 -5.51
C ASN A 76 -16.82 -11.72 -4.75
N LEU A 77 -16.44 -10.72 -3.95
CA LEU A 77 -15.20 -10.77 -3.19
C LEU A 77 -15.38 -11.59 -1.91
N PRO A 78 -14.33 -12.31 -1.48
CA PRO A 78 -14.24 -12.82 -0.12
C PRO A 78 -14.50 -11.71 0.90
N LEU A 79 -15.37 -12.03 1.86
CA LEU A 79 -15.73 -11.19 2.98
C LEU A 79 -14.97 -11.64 4.22
N PHE A 80 -14.43 -10.69 4.97
CA PHE A 80 -13.61 -10.97 6.14
C PHE A 80 -14.12 -10.25 7.38
N GLU A 81 -14.14 -10.96 8.50
CA GLU A 81 -14.19 -10.35 9.82
C GLU A 81 -12.79 -9.90 10.24
N ARG A 82 -12.70 -8.90 11.11
CA ARG A 82 -11.40 -8.43 11.62
C ARG A 82 -10.62 -9.55 12.32
N SER A 83 -11.31 -10.50 12.95
CA SER A 83 -10.74 -11.66 13.65
C SER A 83 -10.22 -12.75 12.70
N ASP A 84 -10.50 -12.68 11.40
CA ASP A 84 -10.07 -13.70 10.42
C ASP A 84 -8.55 -13.72 10.20
N PHE A 85 -7.83 -12.68 10.62
CA PHE A 85 -6.39 -12.56 10.40
C PHE A 85 -5.66 -11.73 11.47
N GLU A 86 -4.37 -12.03 11.63
CA GLU A 86 -3.43 -11.23 12.41
C GLU A 86 -2.89 -10.06 11.59
N ILE A 87 -3.00 -8.86 12.15
CA ILE A 87 -2.36 -7.67 11.59
C ILE A 87 -0.90 -7.64 12.05
N GLY A 88 0.01 -7.56 11.09
CA GLY A 88 1.44 -7.38 11.30
C GLY A 88 1.87 -5.93 11.20
N ASP A 89 3.10 -5.74 10.74
CA ASP A 89 3.75 -4.43 10.67
C ASP A 89 3.04 -3.47 9.71
N VAL A 90 3.15 -2.18 10.01
CA VAL A 90 2.76 -1.11 9.09
C VAL A 90 3.75 -1.08 7.93
N VAL A 91 3.26 -1.31 6.72
CA VAL A 91 4.07 -1.29 5.49
C VAL A 91 3.88 -0.02 4.66
N GLY A 92 2.81 0.73 4.92
CA GLY A 92 2.53 1.97 4.21
C GLY A 92 1.58 2.89 4.96
N LEU A 93 1.73 4.19 4.73
CA LEU A 93 0.87 5.25 5.27
C LEU A 93 0.29 6.08 4.13
N GLY A 94 -1.02 6.27 4.16
CA GLY A 94 -1.76 7.21 3.31
C GLY A 94 -2.13 8.47 4.08
N GLY A 95 -2.83 9.40 3.42
CA GLY A 95 -3.32 10.62 4.07
C GLY A 95 -4.36 10.35 5.17
N PHE A 96 -5.14 9.28 5.01
CA PHE A 96 -6.20 8.86 5.95
C PHE A 96 -6.13 7.39 6.34
N SER A 97 -5.31 6.60 5.65
CA SER A 97 -5.30 5.15 5.73
C SER A 97 -3.96 4.61 6.19
N THR A 98 -3.98 3.50 6.89
CA THR A 98 -2.80 2.69 7.18
C THR A 98 -2.86 1.42 6.34
N ILE A 99 -1.72 0.95 5.87
CA ILE A 99 -1.56 -0.34 5.20
C ILE A 99 -0.70 -1.21 6.10
N CYS A 100 -1.24 -2.32 6.57
CA CYS A 100 -0.53 -3.26 7.43
C CYS A 100 -0.42 -4.63 6.75
N ASP A 101 0.61 -5.37 7.10
CA ASP A 101 0.72 -6.77 6.72
C ASP A 101 -0.40 -7.61 7.31
N ILE A 102 -0.79 -8.65 6.58
CA ILE A 102 -1.53 -9.79 7.14
C ILE A 102 -0.51 -10.88 7.43
N SER A 103 -0.21 -11.10 8.71
CA SER A 103 0.81 -12.05 9.16
C SER A 103 0.34 -13.51 9.04
N SER A 104 -0.94 -13.75 9.33
CA SER A 104 -1.55 -15.07 9.29
C SER A 104 -3.08 -14.96 9.12
N PHE A 105 -3.71 -16.02 8.59
CA PHE A 105 -5.17 -16.18 8.56
C PHE A 105 -5.57 -17.29 9.54
N HIS A 106 -6.64 -17.08 10.30
CA HIS A 106 -7.11 -18.02 11.32
C HIS A 106 -8.19 -18.99 10.82
N ASN A 107 -8.89 -18.64 9.75
CA ASN A 107 -10.09 -19.36 9.30
C ASN A 107 -9.89 -20.12 7.98
N GLN A 108 -10.87 -20.96 7.59
CA GLN A 108 -10.89 -21.67 6.31
C GLN A 108 -11.11 -20.74 5.09
N HIS A 109 -11.58 -19.51 5.33
CA HIS A 109 -11.76 -18.46 4.31
C HIS A 109 -10.42 -17.84 3.88
N GLN A 110 -9.38 -18.65 3.68
CA GLN A 110 -8.07 -18.14 3.31
C GLN A 110 -8.08 -17.70 1.85
N LEU A 111 -7.50 -16.53 1.61
CA LEU A 111 -7.06 -16.21 0.26
C LEU A 111 -5.99 -17.24 -0.16
N PRO A 112 -5.91 -17.59 -1.45
CA PRO A 112 -4.95 -18.59 -1.89
C PRO A 112 -3.53 -18.20 -1.50
N VAL A 113 -2.91 -18.96 -0.59
CA VAL A 113 -1.48 -18.80 -0.25
C VAL A 113 -0.58 -19.43 -1.32
N LYS A 114 -1.18 -20.15 -2.29
CA LYS A 114 -0.46 -20.80 -3.39
C LYS A 114 0.41 -19.78 -4.15
N GLY A 115 1.70 -20.09 -4.25
CA GLY A 115 2.69 -19.24 -4.91
C GLY A 115 3.34 -18.19 -4.00
N GLY A 116 3.22 -18.30 -2.68
CA GLY A 116 3.90 -17.39 -1.74
C GLY A 116 3.34 -15.97 -1.74
N ARG A 117 2.09 -15.80 -2.18
CA ARG A 117 1.41 -14.51 -2.16
C ARG A 117 1.23 -14.05 -0.72
N LYS A 118 1.63 -12.81 -0.46
CA LYS A 118 1.41 -12.12 0.80
C LYS A 118 0.31 -11.09 0.60
N TYR A 119 -0.40 -10.77 1.67
CA TYR A 119 -1.52 -9.86 1.64
C TYR A 119 -1.29 -8.72 2.61
N VAL A 120 -1.94 -7.60 2.33
CA VAL A 120 -2.00 -6.42 3.20
C VAL A 120 -3.44 -6.04 3.43
N VAL A 121 -3.72 -5.46 4.59
CA VAL A 121 -4.99 -4.83 4.90
C VAL A 121 -4.81 -3.32 4.86
N LYS A 122 -5.72 -2.63 4.18
CA LYS A 122 -5.83 -1.18 4.16
C LYS A 122 -7.10 -0.76 4.87
N SER A 123 -6.96 0.07 5.89
CA SER A 123 -8.06 0.59 6.70
C SER A 123 -7.80 2.05 7.05
N LEU A 124 -8.79 2.76 7.59
CA LEU A 124 -8.54 4.11 8.11
C LEU A 124 -7.64 4.05 9.34
N THR A 125 -6.77 5.04 9.48
CA THR A 125 -5.92 5.14 10.66
C THR A 125 -6.80 5.42 11.89
N PRO A 126 -6.64 4.69 13.01
CA PRO A 126 -7.49 4.86 14.20
C PRO A 126 -7.48 6.27 14.79
N ARG A 127 -6.39 7.02 14.60
CA ARG A 127 -6.27 8.44 14.99
C ARG A 127 -7.37 9.34 14.41
N LEU A 128 -8.02 8.91 13.32
CA LEU A 128 -9.14 9.65 12.74
C LEU A 128 -10.41 9.62 13.59
N ALA A 129 -10.51 8.78 14.62
CA ALA A 129 -11.70 8.66 15.48
C ALA A 129 -12.18 10.02 16.03
N HIS A 130 -11.26 10.94 16.32
CA HIS A 130 -11.57 12.28 16.86
C HIS A 130 -11.52 13.39 15.80
N GLU A 131 -11.27 13.07 14.52
CA GLU A 131 -11.15 14.03 13.44
C GLU A 131 -12.32 13.91 12.45
N THR A 132 -13.55 14.17 12.91
CA THR A 132 -14.80 13.85 12.19
C THR A 132 -14.81 14.25 10.70
N LYS A 133 -14.26 15.41 10.34
CA LYS A 133 -14.17 15.85 8.93
C LYS A 133 -13.21 14.99 8.10
N LYS A 134 -12.03 14.67 8.65
CA LYS A 134 -11.05 13.80 7.99
C LYS A 134 -11.52 12.35 7.97
N LEU A 135 -12.14 11.88 9.05
CA LEU A 135 -12.78 10.57 9.12
C LEU A 135 -13.83 10.40 8.03
N THR A 136 -14.74 11.36 7.89
CA THR A 136 -15.78 11.35 6.83
C THR A 136 -15.17 11.34 5.43
N THR A 137 -14.13 12.14 5.21
CA THR A 137 -13.45 12.20 3.91
C THR A 137 -12.74 10.88 3.61
N GLY A 138 -11.97 10.36 4.58
CA GLY A 138 -11.25 9.10 4.46
C GLY A 138 -12.19 7.90 4.25
N ALA A 139 -13.29 7.81 5.00
CA ALA A 139 -14.27 6.74 4.84
C ALA A 139 -14.89 6.74 3.44
N ARG A 140 -15.26 7.92 2.92
CA ARG A 140 -15.70 8.07 1.53
C ARG A 140 -14.64 7.61 0.57
N ASP A 141 -13.42 8.12 0.67
CA ASP A 141 -12.34 7.77 -0.25
C ASP A 141 -12.03 6.25 -0.24
N LEU A 142 -11.99 5.63 0.94
CA LEU A 142 -11.71 4.21 1.11
C LEU A 142 -12.82 3.33 0.53
N VAL A 143 -14.10 3.65 0.77
CA VAL A 143 -15.21 2.89 0.20
C VAL A 143 -15.27 3.08 -1.32
N MET A 144 -15.06 4.31 -1.81
CA MET A 144 -15.03 4.61 -3.23
C MET A 144 -13.90 3.86 -3.95
N GLU A 145 -12.74 3.74 -3.32
CA GLU A 145 -11.62 2.92 -3.80
C GLU A 145 -12.05 1.46 -3.98
N ALA A 146 -12.81 0.89 -3.04
CA ALA A 146 -13.34 -0.47 -3.16
C ALA A 146 -14.20 -0.65 -4.43
N TYR A 147 -15.10 0.31 -4.69
CA TYR A 147 -15.95 0.29 -5.88
C TYR A 147 -15.14 0.43 -7.18
N TYR A 148 -14.20 1.38 -7.23
CA TYR A 148 -13.37 1.57 -8.42
C TYR A 148 -12.48 0.35 -8.68
N VAL A 149 -11.73 -0.11 -7.68
CA VAL A 149 -10.75 -1.17 -7.87
C VAL A 149 -11.44 -2.51 -8.15
N SER A 150 -12.56 -2.84 -7.50
CA SER A 150 -13.31 -4.07 -7.80
C SER A 150 -13.86 -4.12 -9.24
N ALA A 151 -14.08 -2.95 -9.85
CA ALA A 151 -14.54 -2.83 -11.23
C ALA A 151 -13.40 -2.90 -12.27
N LEU A 152 -12.14 -2.92 -11.86
CA LEU A 152 -10.98 -2.98 -12.77
C LEU A 152 -10.42 -4.41 -12.82
N ALA A 153 -9.99 -4.83 -14.01
CA ALA A 153 -9.40 -6.15 -14.25
C ALA A 153 -8.25 -6.01 -15.25
N HIS A 154 -7.06 -5.69 -14.77
CA HIS A 154 -5.89 -5.46 -15.61
C HIS A 154 -4.61 -5.91 -14.90
N LYS A 155 -3.66 -6.53 -15.62
CA LYS A 155 -2.44 -7.12 -15.04
C LYS A 155 -1.54 -6.12 -14.30
N ASN A 156 -1.59 -4.84 -14.68
CA ASN A 156 -0.80 -3.75 -14.09
C ASN A 156 -1.63 -2.85 -13.15
N ILE A 157 -2.81 -3.29 -12.72
CA ILE A 157 -3.63 -2.61 -11.70
C ILE A 157 -3.79 -3.58 -10.54
N ILE A 158 -3.55 -3.11 -9.32
CA ILE A 158 -3.67 -3.95 -8.13
C ILE A 158 -5.10 -4.48 -7.98
N GLU A 159 -5.22 -5.76 -7.64
CA GLU A 159 -6.51 -6.43 -7.49
C GLU A 159 -6.97 -6.36 -6.03
N LEU A 160 -8.23 -6.00 -5.82
CA LEU A 160 -8.88 -6.11 -4.52
C LEU A 160 -9.21 -7.58 -4.26
N ARG A 161 -8.66 -8.13 -3.18
CA ARG A 161 -8.78 -9.57 -2.83
C ARG A 161 -9.93 -9.85 -1.86
N GLY A 162 -10.36 -8.85 -1.12
CA GLY A 162 -11.47 -8.97 -0.17
C GLY A 162 -11.76 -7.65 0.52
N CYS A 163 -12.83 -7.63 1.30
CA CYS A 163 -13.21 -6.50 2.13
C CYS A 163 -13.86 -6.95 3.44
N SER A 164 -14.10 -6.00 4.34
CA SER A 164 -14.83 -6.28 5.58
C SER A 164 -16.22 -6.86 5.30
N ALA A 165 -16.62 -7.86 6.07
CA ALA A 165 -17.89 -8.56 5.91
C ALA A 165 -19.09 -7.65 6.16
N ALA A 166 -19.01 -6.79 7.17
CA ALA A 166 -20.01 -5.77 7.44
C ALA A 166 -20.09 -4.68 6.34
N GLY A 167 -19.09 -4.56 5.46
CA GLY A 167 -19.04 -3.44 4.53
C GLY A 167 -19.07 -2.09 5.28
N VAL A 168 -19.80 -1.10 4.74
CA VAL A 168 -19.81 0.26 5.31
C VAL A 168 -20.38 0.28 6.73
N SER A 169 -21.32 -0.59 7.09
CA SER A 169 -21.89 -0.64 8.44
C SER A 169 -20.86 -1.00 9.50
N GLY A 170 -19.73 -1.62 9.12
CA GLY A 170 -18.63 -1.93 10.01
C GLY A 170 -18.14 -0.73 10.83
N PHE A 171 -18.21 0.51 10.29
CA PHE A 171 -17.87 1.70 11.07
C PHE A 171 -18.77 1.89 12.31
N ALA A 172 -20.08 1.62 12.18
CA ALA A 172 -21.06 1.74 13.25
C ALA A 172 -21.11 0.50 14.13
N GLU A 173 -21.01 -0.70 13.55
CA GLU A 173 -21.04 -1.97 14.30
C GLU A 173 -19.85 -2.09 15.25
N THR A 174 -18.66 -1.64 14.84
CA THR A 174 -17.47 -1.70 15.69
C THR A 174 -17.20 -0.38 16.42
N CYS A 175 -17.91 0.70 16.08
CA CYS A 175 -17.60 2.07 16.52
C CYS A 175 -16.11 2.44 16.30
N ARG A 176 -15.49 1.99 15.20
CA ARG A 176 -14.05 2.22 14.97
C ARG A 176 -13.73 2.65 13.54
N PRO A 177 -12.69 3.48 13.32
CA PRO A 177 -12.28 3.87 11.96
C PRO A 177 -11.83 2.68 11.10
N ASP A 178 -11.31 1.62 11.71
CA ASP A 178 -10.85 0.41 11.02
C ASP A 178 -11.98 -0.64 10.82
N GLY A 179 -13.23 -0.31 11.15
CA GLY A 179 -14.39 -1.21 10.97
C GLY A 179 -14.71 -1.53 9.50
N PHE A 180 -14.28 -0.67 8.56
CA PHE A 180 -14.23 -1.00 7.13
C PHE A 180 -12.78 -1.10 6.67
N PHE A 181 -12.47 -2.18 5.96
CA PHE A 181 -11.13 -2.42 5.45
C PHE A 181 -11.14 -3.19 4.13
N LEU A 182 -10.02 -3.09 3.42
CA LEU A 182 -9.78 -3.70 2.11
C LEU A 182 -8.54 -4.59 2.18
N VAL A 183 -8.60 -5.75 1.53
CA VAL A 183 -7.48 -6.70 1.46
C VAL A 183 -6.89 -6.68 0.05
N TYR A 184 -5.58 -6.49 -0.06
CA TYR A 184 -4.86 -6.43 -1.33
C TYR A 184 -3.70 -7.43 -1.37
N ASP A 185 -3.21 -7.73 -2.56
CA ASP A 185 -1.88 -8.33 -2.72
C ASP A 185 -0.81 -7.39 -2.15
N LYS A 186 0.17 -7.93 -1.43
CA LYS A 186 1.31 -7.16 -0.94
C LYS A 186 2.26 -6.83 -2.08
N LEU A 187 2.44 -5.54 -2.37
CA LEU A 187 3.49 -5.07 -3.26
C LEU A 187 4.85 -5.12 -2.54
N THR A 188 5.86 -5.69 -3.19
CA THR A 188 7.21 -5.84 -2.59
C THR A 188 7.99 -4.52 -2.59
N ILE A 189 7.80 -3.71 -3.64
CA ILE A 189 8.53 -2.45 -3.84
C ILE A 189 7.65 -1.46 -4.61
N THR A 190 7.81 -0.17 -4.33
CA THR A 190 7.20 0.94 -5.09
C THR A 190 8.09 1.35 -6.27
N LEU A 191 7.49 1.99 -7.29
CA LEU A 191 8.27 2.53 -8.40
C LEU A 191 9.29 3.59 -7.93
N GLY A 192 8.98 4.36 -6.89
CA GLY A 192 9.88 5.35 -6.29
C GLY A 192 11.12 4.71 -5.68
N GLN A 193 10.93 3.62 -4.94
CA GLN A 193 12.05 2.82 -4.42
C GLN A 193 12.87 2.21 -5.56
N ARG A 194 12.23 1.69 -6.62
CA ARG A 194 12.94 1.16 -7.80
C ARG A 194 13.73 2.25 -8.54
N ILE A 195 13.16 3.46 -8.68
CA ILE A 195 13.85 4.61 -9.27
C ILE A 195 15.10 4.97 -8.46
N ASN A 196 15.03 4.94 -7.13
CA ASN A 196 16.18 5.19 -6.28
C ASN A 196 17.26 4.11 -6.45
N GLN A 197 16.87 2.83 -6.52
CA GLN A 197 17.80 1.73 -6.81
C GLN A 197 18.52 1.92 -8.15
N TRP A 198 17.79 2.27 -9.22
CA TRP A 198 18.40 2.58 -10.52
C TRP A 198 19.43 3.71 -10.45
N ARG A 199 19.20 4.74 -9.62
CA ARG A 199 20.16 5.85 -9.42
C ARG A 199 21.42 5.39 -8.70
N GLU A 200 21.28 4.54 -7.70
CA GLU A 200 22.41 3.96 -6.96
C GLU A 200 23.25 3.02 -7.84
N GLU A 201 22.59 2.14 -8.61
CA GLU A 201 23.21 1.24 -9.58
C GLU A 201 24.02 2.04 -10.63
N SER A 202 23.44 3.13 -11.15
CA SER A 202 24.12 4.02 -12.10
C SER A 202 25.35 4.72 -11.50
N SER A 203 25.32 5.02 -10.20
CA SER A 203 26.41 5.70 -9.49
C SER A 203 27.60 4.79 -9.18
N LYS A 204 27.37 3.47 -9.13
CA LYS A 204 28.37 2.43 -8.84
C LYS A 204 29.10 1.94 -10.11
N ALA A 205 28.66 2.31 -11.30
CA ALA A 205 29.31 1.94 -12.55
C ALA A 205 30.76 2.48 -12.61
N PRO A 206 31.73 1.71 -13.13
CA PRO A 206 33.14 2.10 -13.15
C PRO A 206 33.32 3.40 -13.93
N LYS A 207 33.77 4.46 -13.25
CA LYS A 207 34.16 5.72 -13.90
C LYS A 207 35.35 5.41 -14.81
N SER A 208 35.21 5.62 -16.11
CA SER A 208 36.32 5.46 -17.05
C SER A 208 37.48 6.37 -16.63
N LYS A 209 38.60 5.79 -16.19
CA LYS A 209 39.85 6.50 -15.86
C LYS A 209 40.60 6.93 -17.12
N GLY A 210 39.92 7.61 -18.05
CA GLY A 210 40.50 8.13 -19.29
C GLY A 210 40.68 9.65 -19.19
N LEU A 211 41.86 10.14 -19.54
CA LEU A 211 42.28 11.56 -19.43
C LEU A 211 41.52 12.53 -20.38
N LEU A 212 40.52 12.05 -21.11
CA LEU A 212 39.68 12.81 -22.04
C LEU A 212 38.23 12.32 -21.99
N SER A 213 37.66 12.16 -20.78
CA SER A 213 36.26 11.72 -20.64
C SER A 213 35.31 12.89 -20.96
N ILE A 214 34.77 12.90 -22.18
CA ILE A 214 33.57 13.67 -22.51
C ILE A 214 32.49 13.28 -21.49
N PRO A 215 31.81 14.23 -20.81
CA PRO A 215 30.76 13.90 -19.87
C PRO A 215 29.67 13.13 -20.62
N LYS A 216 29.59 11.81 -20.42
CA LYS A 216 28.39 11.07 -20.85
C LYS A 216 27.23 11.64 -20.04
N PRO A 217 26.10 12.01 -20.67
CA PRO A 217 24.95 12.46 -19.92
C PRO A 217 24.57 11.36 -18.93
N ALA A 218 24.47 11.72 -17.65
CA ALA A 218 24.26 10.83 -16.51
C ALA A 218 22.95 10.01 -16.58
N CYS A 219 22.18 10.12 -17.67
CA CYS A 219 20.85 9.57 -17.82
C CYS A 219 20.80 8.21 -18.51
N ILE A 220 21.83 7.84 -19.30
CA ILE A 220 21.82 6.56 -20.02
C ILE A 220 22.56 5.54 -19.17
N GLY A 221 21.81 4.86 -18.30
CA GLY A 221 22.27 3.67 -17.59
C GLY A 221 22.68 2.55 -18.56
N SER A 222 22.94 1.36 -18.06
CA SER A 222 23.20 0.22 -18.95
C SER A 222 21.99 -0.05 -19.86
N PRO A 223 22.17 -0.65 -21.05
CA PRO A 223 21.07 -1.02 -21.93
C PRO A 223 19.97 -1.82 -21.23
N GLU A 224 20.34 -2.69 -20.28
CA GLU A 224 19.42 -3.49 -19.47
C GLU A 224 18.54 -2.60 -18.58
N MET A 225 19.14 -1.61 -17.91
CA MET A 225 18.40 -0.64 -17.09
C MET A 225 17.44 0.20 -17.94
N LEU A 226 17.83 0.56 -19.16
CA LEU A 226 16.94 1.25 -20.09
C LEU A 226 15.73 0.37 -20.46
N VAL A 227 15.96 -0.91 -20.75
CA VAL A 227 14.88 -1.88 -21.03
C VAL A 227 13.92 -1.99 -19.85
N GLU A 228 14.41 -2.10 -18.62
CA GLU A 228 13.55 -2.14 -17.43
C GLU A 228 12.69 -0.88 -17.26
N ARG A 229 13.28 0.30 -17.46
CA ARG A 229 12.55 1.57 -17.39
C ARG A 229 11.48 1.68 -18.46
N LEU A 230 11.78 1.22 -19.68
CA LEU A 230 10.82 1.18 -20.77
C LEU A 230 9.67 0.20 -20.46
N ASN A 231 9.98 -0.98 -19.90
CA ASN A 231 8.94 -1.92 -19.47
C ASN A 231 8.02 -1.32 -18.40
N ALA A 232 8.58 -0.64 -17.39
CA ALA A 232 7.77 0.06 -16.38
C ALA A 232 6.87 1.14 -17.00
N ALA A 233 7.38 1.91 -17.98
CA ALA A 233 6.59 2.91 -18.69
C ALA A 233 5.47 2.27 -19.53
N ILE A 234 5.75 1.15 -20.21
CA ILE A 234 4.77 0.39 -20.99
C ILE A 234 3.67 -0.17 -20.08
N ASP A 235 4.03 -0.75 -18.93
CA ASP A 235 3.08 -1.30 -17.96
C ASP A 235 2.14 -0.23 -17.42
N VAL A 236 2.68 0.96 -17.07
CA VAL A 236 1.88 2.11 -16.65
C VAL A 236 0.98 2.61 -17.79
N ALA A 237 1.51 2.73 -19.01
CA ALA A 237 0.75 3.17 -20.17
C ALA A 237 -0.41 2.20 -20.48
N SER A 238 -0.16 0.88 -20.40
CA SER A 238 -1.18 -0.17 -20.57
C SER A 238 -2.29 -0.05 -19.53
N ALA A 239 -1.96 0.21 -18.26
CA ALA A 239 -2.96 0.43 -17.22
C ALA A 239 -3.80 1.70 -17.47
N LEU A 240 -3.16 2.80 -17.87
CA LEU A 240 -3.85 4.05 -18.17
C LEU A 240 -4.75 3.94 -19.40
N GLU A 241 -4.28 3.29 -20.47
CA GLU A 241 -5.08 2.97 -21.65
C GLU A 241 -6.34 2.20 -21.26
N TYR A 242 -6.18 1.15 -20.46
CA TYR A 242 -7.31 0.37 -19.94
C TYR A 242 -8.30 1.23 -19.14
N MET A 243 -7.83 2.09 -18.23
CA MET A 243 -8.71 2.96 -17.44
C MET A 243 -9.43 4.01 -18.31
N HIS A 244 -8.73 4.57 -19.30
CA HIS A 244 -9.29 5.57 -20.21
C HIS A 244 -10.36 4.97 -21.13
N ASP A 245 -10.20 3.72 -21.58
CA ASP A 245 -11.26 2.97 -22.29
C ASP A 245 -12.54 2.88 -21.46
N LYS A 246 -12.42 2.80 -20.13
CA LYS A 246 -13.57 2.78 -19.20
C LYS A 246 -14.04 4.17 -18.75
N ARG A 247 -13.52 5.23 -19.38
CA ARG A 247 -13.78 6.65 -19.04
C ARG A 247 -13.42 6.99 -17.59
N ILE A 248 -12.43 6.31 -17.02
CA ILE A 248 -11.90 6.59 -15.68
C ILE A 248 -10.59 7.37 -15.83
N LEU A 249 -10.53 8.58 -15.26
CA LEU A 249 -9.34 9.42 -15.27
C LEU A 249 -8.52 9.21 -13.99
N PHE A 250 -7.30 8.69 -14.13
CA PHE A 250 -6.35 8.61 -13.02
C PHE A 250 -5.49 9.88 -12.97
N ARG A 251 -5.80 10.78 -12.02
CA ARG A 251 -5.22 12.13 -12.00
C ARG A 251 -3.89 12.25 -11.25
N ASP A 252 -3.66 11.40 -10.26
CA ASP A 252 -2.52 11.52 -9.33
C ASP A 252 -1.57 10.32 -9.47
N LEU A 253 -0.92 10.21 -10.63
CA LEU A 253 0.10 9.21 -10.86
C LEU A 253 1.41 9.61 -10.18
N LYS A 254 1.75 8.93 -9.09
CA LYS A 254 2.96 9.16 -8.30
C LYS A 254 3.76 7.86 -8.17
N PRO A 255 5.09 7.92 -8.21
CA PRO A 255 5.92 6.71 -8.17
C PRO A 255 5.90 5.99 -6.81
N GLY A 256 5.50 6.67 -5.73
CA GLY A 256 5.47 6.09 -4.38
C GLY A 256 4.12 5.49 -3.96
N ARG A 257 3.17 5.31 -4.89
CA ARG A 257 1.81 4.83 -4.60
C ARG A 257 1.44 3.67 -5.50
#